data_AF-A0AAD2PVF0-F1
#
_entry.id   AF-A0AAD2PVF0-F1
#
_cell.length_a   1.000
_cell.length_b   1.000
_cell.length_c   1.000
_cell.angle_alpha   90.00
_cell.angle_beta   90.00
_cell.angle_gamma   90.00
#
_symmetry.space_group_name_H-M   'P 1'
#
loop_
_entity.id
_entity.type
_entity.pdbx_description
1 polymer ?
#
loop_
_entity_poly.entity_id
_entity_poly.type
_entity_poly.pdbx_seq_one_letter_code
_entity_poly.pdbx_strand_id
1 'polypeptide(L)'
;MNIQRHIPYTSIDLSATPTTALHSHYERRQSRRLSSSEFSTEECSGDPCARETSQEFTMRDKGKAMLIDGIGQSWKIKGRIDPFGGRAILQENGKIIAVVISERSGGRFEYKLLGITPLYPTQKPHRTTIKAQKLYEHIVIRKKSSFSNNFVIQGLCDRMEYVAQSTSKFGPLQLKVYEKESGRYCGAVRQYFEDGDVSSSSWQVRVEKGINPKIMVCLTAIANKSMGRAVMLW
;
A
#
# COMPACT_ATOMS: atom_id res chain seq x y z
N MET A 1 -3.58 -9.09 -59.97
CA MET A 1 -3.57 -8.56 -58.59
C MET A 1 -4.87 -7.81 -58.35
N ASN A 2 -5.72 -8.36 -57.48
CA ASN A 2 -6.83 -7.76 -56.70
C ASN A 2 -7.91 -8.83 -56.52
N ILE A 3 -7.97 -9.42 -55.33
CA ILE A 3 -9.01 -10.35 -54.93
C ILE A 3 -9.96 -9.57 -54.02
N GLN A 4 -11.10 -9.12 -54.55
CA GLN A 4 -12.22 -8.65 -53.76
C GLN A 4 -12.97 -9.87 -53.21
N ARG A 5 -13.00 -10.03 -51.89
CA ARG A 5 -13.86 -11.02 -51.22
C ARG A 5 -15.14 -10.33 -50.75
N HIS A 6 -16.25 -10.74 -51.37
CA HIS A 6 -17.61 -10.49 -50.89
C HIS A 6 -17.85 -11.23 -49.56
N ILE A 7 -18.43 -10.54 -48.58
CA ILE A 7 -19.03 -11.14 -47.39
C ILE A 7 -20.54 -10.92 -47.48
N PRO A 8 -21.38 -11.97 -47.50
CA PRO A 8 -22.83 -11.80 -47.44
C PRO A 8 -23.31 -11.61 -45.98
N TYR A 9 -24.21 -10.65 -45.79
CA TYR A 9 -24.97 -10.44 -44.56
C TYR A 9 -26.01 -11.56 -44.40
N THR A 10 -26.05 -12.19 -43.22
CA THR A 10 -27.13 -13.09 -42.81
C THR A 10 -27.95 -12.42 -41.72
N SER A 11 -29.24 -12.26 -42.01
CA SER A 11 -30.30 -11.77 -41.14
C SER A 11 -30.72 -12.87 -40.15
N ILE A 12 -30.80 -12.54 -38.86
CA ILE A 12 -31.37 -13.43 -37.83
C ILE A 12 -32.82 -13.02 -37.60
N ASP A 13 -33.71 -14.00 -37.81
CA ASP A 13 -35.16 -13.92 -37.64
C ASP A 13 -35.52 -14.31 -36.20
N LEU A 14 -36.30 -13.48 -35.52
CA LEU A 14 -36.73 -13.63 -34.12
C LEU A 14 -38.22 -13.96 -34.10
N SER A 15 -38.56 -15.24 -34.24
CA SER A 15 -39.91 -15.71 -33.91
C SER A 15 -39.93 -17.18 -33.52
N ALA A 16 -40.07 -17.45 -32.21
CA ALA A 16 -40.77 -18.63 -31.68
C ALA A 16 -40.82 -18.58 -30.13
N THR A 17 -41.97 -18.19 -29.59
CA THR A 17 -42.50 -18.67 -28.29
C THR A 17 -43.09 -20.08 -28.47
N PRO A 18 -43.11 -20.95 -27.44
CA PRO A 18 -44.34 -21.15 -26.64
C PRO A 18 -44.09 -21.40 -25.13
N THR A 19 -44.87 -20.79 -24.20
CA THR A 19 -46.02 -21.34 -23.41
C THR A 19 -45.65 -22.51 -22.46
N THR A 20 -46.08 -22.67 -21.20
CA THR A 20 -47.17 -22.11 -20.37
C THR A 20 -46.93 -22.51 -18.89
N ALA A 21 -47.43 -21.69 -17.96
CA ALA A 21 -48.07 -22.03 -16.67
C ALA A 21 -47.34 -22.86 -15.59
N LEU A 22 -47.31 -22.32 -14.36
CA LEU A 22 -48.19 -22.78 -13.27
C LEU A 22 -48.04 -21.95 -11.98
N HIS A 23 -49.20 -21.52 -11.47
CA HIS A 23 -49.60 -21.18 -10.08
C HIS A 23 -48.72 -20.26 -9.22
N SER A 24 -49.14 -19.01 -8.96
CA SER A 24 -50.16 -18.57 -7.98
C SER A 24 -49.86 -18.95 -6.53
N HIS A 25 -49.58 -17.97 -5.67
CA HIS A 25 -50.34 -17.74 -4.43
C HIS A 25 -49.85 -16.47 -3.68
N TYR A 26 -50.81 -15.58 -3.44
CA TYR A 26 -51.01 -14.78 -2.22
C TYR A 26 -50.08 -13.62 -1.83
N GLU A 27 -50.60 -12.42 -2.12
CA GLU A 27 -50.79 -11.25 -1.26
C GLU A 27 -50.08 -11.09 0.11
N ARG A 28 -49.61 -9.83 0.30
CA ARG A 28 -49.71 -8.97 1.50
C ARG A 28 -49.06 -9.43 2.83
N ARG A 29 -48.07 -8.66 3.30
CA ARG A 29 -48.24 -7.64 4.38
C ARG A 29 -46.89 -7.06 4.84
N GLN A 30 -46.81 -5.73 4.78
CA GLN A 30 -46.35 -4.80 5.80
C GLN A 30 -45.15 -5.15 6.71
N SER A 31 -44.15 -4.27 6.62
CA SER A 31 -43.47 -3.58 7.73
C SER A 31 -43.37 -4.32 9.06
N ARG A 32 -42.22 -4.97 9.29
CA ARG A 32 -41.64 -5.07 10.63
C ARG A 32 -40.22 -4.49 10.60
N ARG A 33 -40.06 -3.40 11.34
CA ARG A 33 -38.77 -2.93 11.88
C ARG A 33 -38.09 -4.14 12.53
N LEU A 34 -36.91 -4.52 12.02
CA LEU A 34 -35.98 -5.34 12.78
C LEU A 34 -35.26 -4.41 13.75
N SER A 35 -35.76 -4.38 14.98
CA SER A 35 -35.01 -3.90 16.13
C SER A 35 -33.96 -4.93 16.52
N SER A 36 -32.72 -4.47 16.64
CA SER A 36 -31.70 -4.90 17.62
C SER A 36 -31.65 -6.37 18.03
N SER A 37 -30.63 -7.08 17.55
CA SER A 37 -29.89 -8.05 18.37
C SER A 37 -28.41 -8.04 18.00
N GLU A 38 -27.64 -7.34 18.84
CA GLU A 38 -26.37 -7.85 19.38
C GLU A 38 -25.40 -8.49 18.38
N PHE A 39 -24.77 -7.64 17.56
CA PHE A 39 -23.37 -7.89 17.25
C PHE A 39 -22.56 -7.26 18.38
N SER A 40 -22.00 -8.10 19.25
CA SER A 40 -20.95 -7.69 20.17
C SER A 40 -19.76 -7.18 19.34
N THR A 41 -19.63 -5.86 19.24
CA THR A 41 -18.43 -5.16 18.75
C THR A 41 -17.31 -5.21 19.78
N GLU A 42 -17.04 -6.39 20.32
CA GLU A 42 -15.87 -6.64 21.16
C GLU A 42 -15.02 -7.72 20.50
N GLU A 43 -13.75 -7.38 20.33
CA GLU A 43 -12.66 -8.22 19.83
C GLU A 43 -12.48 -8.38 18.31
N CYS A 44 -12.64 -7.29 17.55
CA CYS A 44 -11.59 -6.98 16.57
C CYS A 44 -10.45 -6.32 17.34
N SER A 45 -9.52 -7.15 17.82
CA SER A 45 -8.30 -6.70 18.48
C SER A 45 -7.71 -5.52 17.71
N GLY A 46 -7.76 -4.33 18.30
CA GLY A 46 -7.15 -3.14 17.71
C GLY A 46 -5.70 -3.45 17.39
N ASP A 47 -5.26 -3.11 16.18
CA ASP A 47 -3.85 -3.22 15.80
C ASP A 47 -3.04 -2.42 16.84
N PRO A 48 -2.16 -3.06 17.64
CA PRO A 48 -1.37 -2.34 18.65
C PRO A 48 -0.40 -1.33 18.03
N CYS A 49 -0.34 -1.23 16.70
CA CYS A 49 0.54 -0.33 15.96
C CYS A 49 -0.04 1.07 15.68
N ALA A 50 -1.38 1.24 15.70
CA ALA A 50 -1.99 2.55 15.49
C ALA A 50 -1.97 3.35 16.79
N ARG A 51 -1.05 4.31 16.91
CA ARG A 51 -0.98 5.12 18.14
C ARG A 51 -2.07 6.18 18.17
N GLU A 52 -2.55 6.47 19.38
CA GLU A 52 -3.59 7.45 19.63
C GLU A 52 -3.13 8.91 19.52
N THR A 53 -1.84 9.13 19.27
CA THR A 53 -1.23 10.45 19.11
C THR A 53 -0.50 10.55 17.78
N SER A 54 -0.51 11.75 17.21
CA SER A 54 0.33 12.08 16.07
C SER A 54 1.80 11.99 16.48
N GLN A 55 2.65 11.48 15.59
CA GLN A 55 4.05 11.24 15.82
C GLN A 55 4.89 11.93 14.76
N GLU A 56 6.07 12.38 15.16
CA GLU A 56 7.07 12.91 14.26
C GLU A 56 8.42 12.26 14.57
N PHE A 57 9.12 11.85 13.53
CA PHE A 57 10.41 11.17 13.64
C PHE A 57 11.24 11.43 12.38
N THR A 58 12.53 11.11 12.47
CA THR A 58 13.49 11.34 11.40
C THR A 58 14.04 10.02 10.87
N MET A 59 14.27 9.93 9.57
CA MET A 59 14.96 8.82 8.93
C MET A 59 16.22 9.29 8.22
N ARG A 60 17.37 8.70 8.54
CA ARG A 60 18.69 9.11 8.03
C ARG A 60 19.33 7.97 7.23
N ASP A 61 19.63 8.19 5.95
CA ASP A 61 20.35 7.19 5.14
C ASP A 61 21.85 7.28 5.44
N LYS A 62 22.43 6.22 6.02
CA LYS A 62 23.88 6.08 6.27
C LYS A 62 24.52 5.08 5.28
N GLY A 63 23.92 4.88 4.11
CA GLY A 63 24.43 4.09 2.98
C GLY A 63 24.29 2.57 3.12
N LYS A 64 24.58 2.03 4.31
CA LYS A 64 24.42 0.60 4.65
C LYS A 64 23.07 0.31 5.33
N ALA A 65 22.50 1.31 5.99
CA ALA A 65 21.21 1.23 6.66
C ALA A 65 20.58 2.61 6.75
N MET A 66 19.25 2.64 6.81
CA MET A 66 18.49 3.84 7.15
C MET A 66 18.09 3.75 8.62
N LEU A 67 18.57 4.69 9.42
CA LEU A 67 18.28 4.77 10.85
C LEU A 67 17.00 5.59 11.05
N ILE A 68 16.17 5.20 12.03
CA ILE A 68 14.89 5.84 12.31
C ILE A 68 14.90 6.29 13.77
N ASP A 69 14.94 7.61 13.97
CA ASP A 69 15.10 8.26 15.26
C ASP A 69 13.80 8.95 15.67
N GLY A 70 13.36 8.78 16.92
CA GLY A 70 12.10 9.37 17.43
C GLY A 70 10.90 8.42 17.40
N ILE A 71 11.09 7.15 17.01
CA ILE A 71 10.04 6.12 17.08
C ILE A 71 10.59 4.76 17.50
N GLY A 72 9.87 4.09 18.41
CA GLY A 72 10.27 2.80 18.98
C GLY A 72 11.55 2.87 19.82
N GLN A 73 12.11 1.71 20.16
CA GLN A 73 13.34 1.61 20.96
C GLN A 73 14.64 1.49 20.13
N SER A 74 14.56 1.48 18.79
CA SER A 74 15.66 1.64 17.82
C SER A 74 15.29 1.01 16.48
N TRP A 75 14.51 1.71 15.65
CA TRP A 75 14.14 1.18 14.34
C TRP A 75 15.24 1.44 13.31
N LYS A 76 15.47 0.46 12.43
CA LYS A 76 16.36 0.64 11.27
C LYS A 76 15.93 -0.24 10.11
N ILE A 77 16.21 0.23 8.90
CA ILE A 77 16.05 -0.53 7.67
C ILE A 77 17.43 -0.92 7.14
N LYS A 78 17.65 -2.22 6.95
CA LYS A 78 18.86 -2.78 6.33
C LYS A 78 18.55 -3.35 4.95
N GLY A 79 19.49 -3.24 4.02
CA GLY A 79 19.33 -3.72 2.65
C GLY A 79 18.89 -2.61 1.70
N ARG A 80 18.60 -2.99 0.46
CA ARG A 80 18.28 -2.05 -0.63
C ARG A 80 17.13 -2.60 -1.45
N ILE A 81 16.24 -1.69 -1.85
CA ILE A 81 15.10 -1.97 -2.70
C ILE A 81 15.14 -0.96 -3.81
N ASP A 82 14.99 -1.46 -5.03
CA ASP A 82 14.94 -0.66 -6.22
C ASP A 82 13.78 -1.11 -7.11
N PRO A 83 13.47 -0.36 -8.17
CA PRO A 83 12.41 -0.74 -9.09
C PRO A 83 12.68 -2.05 -9.85
N PHE A 84 13.90 -2.59 -9.86
CA PHE A 84 14.27 -3.82 -10.58
C PHE A 84 14.33 -5.04 -9.65
N GLY A 85 14.25 -4.83 -8.33
CA GLY A 85 14.23 -5.88 -7.33
C GLY A 85 14.81 -5.42 -6.00
N GLY A 86 15.28 -6.38 -5.22
CA GLY A 86 15.89 -6.13 -3.93
C GLY A 86 14.94 -6.31 -2.75
N ARG A 87 15.54 -6.25 -1.57
CA ARG A 87 14.92 -6.51 -0.28
C ARG A 87 15.52 -5.59 0.76
N ALA A 88 14.66 -5.01 1.59
CA ALA A 88 15.07 -4.37 2.82
C ALA A 88 14.31 -4.94 4.01
N ILE A 89 14.97 -4.96 5.15
CA ILE A 89 14.51 -5.58 6.38
C ILE A 89 14.36 -4.47 7.40
N LEU A 90 13.13 -4.25 7.86
CA LEU A 90 12.83 -3.37 8.97
C LEU A 90 13.07 -4.14 10.28
N GLN A 91 13.95 -3.59 11.11
CA GLN A 91 14.34 -4.15 12.39
C GLN A 91 14.01 -3.19 13.53
N GLU A 92 13.58 -3.74 14.66
CA GLU A 92 13.45 -3.05 15.94
C GLU A 92 14.27 -3.83 16.97
N ASN A 93 15.20 -3.17 17.67
CA ASN A 93 16.09 -3.81 18.66
C ASN A 93 16.78 -5.08 18.10
N GLY A 94 17.14 -5.06 16.81
CA GLY A 94 17.76 -6.20 16.12
C GLY A 94 16.81 -7.32 15.69
N LYS A 95 15.56 -7.34 16.16
CA LYS A 95 14.52 -8.28 15.72
C LYS A 95 13.92 -7.82 14.40
N ILE A 96 13.61 -8.77 13.53
CA ILE A 96 12.94 -8.50 12.25
C ILE A 96 11.46 -8.30 12.54
N ILE A 97 10.92 -7.12 12.19
CA ILE A 97 9.49 -6.84 12.36
C ILE A 97 8.75 -6.81 11.03
N ALA A 98 9.45 -6.50 9.94
CA ALA A 98 8.90 -6.58 8.59
C ALA A 98 10.01 -6.64 7.53
N VAL A 99 9.63 -7.07 6.32
CA VAL A 99 10.50 -7.14 5.15
C VAL A 99 9.80 -6.44 4.00
N VAL A 100 10.43 -5.43 3.41
CA VAL A 100 9.94 -4.81 2.18
C VAL A 100 10.64 -5.48 0.99
N ILE A 101 9.87 -5.87 -0.02
CA ILE A 101 10.37 -6.41 -1.28
C ILE A 101 9.79 -5.67 -2.48
N SER A 102 10.52 -5.67 -3.58
CA SER A 102 10.02 -5.23 -4.89
C SER A 102 9.69 -6.46 -5.73
N GLU A 103 8.47 -6.53 -6.25
CA GLU A 103 8.01 -7.62 -7.12
C GLU A 103 7.36 -7.09 -8.39
N ARG A 104 7.47 -7.88 -9.47
CA ARG A 104 6.76 -7.62 -10.71
C ARG A 104 5.40 -8.30 -10.69
N SER A 105 4.35 -7.53 -10.92
CA SER A 105 2.96 -7.96 -10.96
C SER A 105 2.30 -7.37 -12.21
N GLY A 106 1.81 -8.21 -13.12
CA GLY A 106 1.11 -7.75 -14.34
C GLY A 106 1.88 -6.73 -15.19
N GLY A 107 3.22 -6.86 -15.26
CA GLY A 107 4.08 -5.93 -16.00
C GLY A 107 4.45 -4.64 -15.24
N ARG A 108 3.85 -4.36 -14.09
CA ARG A 108 4.18 -3.22 -13.20
C ARG A 108 4.99 -3.68 -11.99
N PHE A 109 5.70 -2.75 -11.37
CA PHE A 109 6.41 -2.99 -10.12
C PHE A 109 5.55 -2.59 -8.92
N GLU A 110 5.51 -3.47 -7.93
CA GLU A 110 4.82 -3.28 -6.67
C GLU A 110 5.79 -3.53 -5.53
N TYR A 111 5.71 -2.72 -4.48
CA TYR A 111 6.46 -2.92 -3.26
C TYR A 111 5.54 -3.54 -2.22
N LYS A 112 5.96 -4.63 -1.59
CA LYS A 112 5.17 -5.30 -0.55
C LYS A 112 5.88 -5.22 0.78
N LEU A 113 5.18 -4.75 1.81
CA LEU A 113 5.61 -4.96 3.19
C LEU A 113 5.09 -6.32 3.65
N LEU A 114 6.00 -7.18 4.07
CA LEU A 114 5.69 -8.49 4.60
C LEU A 114 5.99 -8.54 6.10
N GLY A 115 5.01 -8.90 6.92
CA GLY A 115 5.21 -9.17 8.34
C GLY A 115 5.51 -10.64 8.63
N ILE A 116 6.05 -10.91 9.81
CA ILE A 116 6.28 -12.29 10.30
C ILE A 116 5.01 -12.94 10.88
N THR A 117 4.03 -12.13 11.26
CA THR A 117 2.75 -12.57 11.83
C THR A 117 1.66 -12.34 10.79
N PRO A 118 0.74 -13.29 10.57
CA PRO A 118 -0.43 -13.04 9.74
C PRO A 118 -1.34 -11.97 10.37
N LEU A 119 -2.00 -11.16 9.53
CA LEU A 119 -3.00 -10.18 9.98
C LEU A 119 -4.33 -10.85 10.34
N TYR A 120 -4.63 -12.00 9.76
CA TYR A 120 -5.82 -12.79 10.03
C TYR A 120 -5.51 -14.29 9.88
N PRO A 121 -6.23 -15.19 10.59
CA PRO A 121 -5.86 -16.61 10.67
C PRO A 121 -5.79 -17.34 9.31
N THR A 122 -6.62 -16.92 8.35
CA THR A 122 -6.71 -17.55 7.01
C THR A 122 -5.71 -16.98 6.01
N GLN A 123 -4.85 -16.04 6.43
CA GLN A 123 -3.92 -15.40 5.52
C GLN A 123 -2.88 -16.38 5.00
N LYS A 124 -2.77 -16.48 3.67
CA LYS A 124 -1.78 -17.33 3.03
C LYS A 124 -0.38 -16.69 3.17
N PRO A 125 0.66 -17.51 3.42
CA PRO A 125 2.02 -17.03 3.43
C PRO A 125 2.43 -16.56 2.03
N HIS A 126 3.21 -15.49 2.00
CA HIS A 126 3.91 -15.05 0.82
C HIS A 126 4.98 -16.08 0.40
N ARG A 127 5.28 -16.15 -0.89
CA ARG A 127 6.30 -17.07 -1.43
C ARG A 127 7.71 -16.83 -0.87
N THR A 128 7.99 -15.59 -0.49
CA THR A 128 9.28 -15.18 0.07
C THR A 128 9.36 -15.58 1.54
N THR A 129 10.49 -16.18 1.92
CA THR A 129 10.80 -16.52 3.31
C THR A 129 12.07 -15.81 3.77
N ILE A 130 12.26 -15.72 5.10
CA ILE A 130 13.51 -15.22 5.68
C ILE A 130 13.91 -16.11 6.85
N LYS A 131 15.13 -16.66 6.83
CA LYS A 131 15.61 -17.60 7.86
C LYS A 131 14.59 -18.73 8.14
N ALA A 132 14.03 -19.32 7.09
CA ALA A 132 12.97 -20.34 7.13
C ALA A 132 11.63 -19.89 7.78
N GLN A 133 11.46 -18.60 8.11
CA GLN A 133 10.21 -18.04 8.59
C GLN A 133 9.29 -17.67 7.41
N LYS A 134 8.02 -18.04 7.55
CA LYS A 134 6.94 -17.59 6.65
C LYS A 134 6.72 -16.09 6.84
N LEU A 135 6.39 -15.42 5.75
CA LEU A 135 6.07 -14.00 5.73
C LEU A 135 4.66 -13.81 5.19
N TYR A 136 3.99 -12.73 5.59
CA TYR A 136 2.60 -12.46 5.26
C TYR A 136 2.45 -11.04 4.75
N GLU A 137 1.70 -10.83 3.68
CA GLU A 137 1.53 -9.51 3.07
C GLU A 137 0.75 -8.58 4.01
N HIS A 138 1.33 -7.44 4.37
CA HIS A 138 0.67 -6.46 5.24
C HIS A 138 0.22 -5.23 4.46
N ILE A 139 1.07 -4.75 3.56
CA ILE A 139 0.83 -3.53 2.78
C ILE A 139 1.35 -3.75 1.36
N VAL A 140 0.63 -3.22 0.39
CA VAL A 140 1.07 -3.11 -1.00
C VAL A 140 1.19 -1.64 -1.38
N ILE A 141 2.34 -1.25 -1.94
CA ILE A 141 2.62 0.12 -2.38
C ILE A 141 2.94 0.10 -3.88
N ARG A 142 2.27 0.94 -4.65
CA ARG A 142 2.41 1.02 -6.11
C ARG A 142 2.67 2.45 -6.54
N LYS A 143 3.55 2.66 -7.51
CA LYS A 143 3.62 3.97 -8.18
C LYS A 143 2.38 4.15 -9.06
N LYS A 144 1.81 5.36 -9.08
CA LYS A 144 0.68 5.70 -9.95
C LYS A 144 1.07 5.66 -11.43
N SER A 145 2.29 6.09 -11.74
CA SER A 145 2.93 6.03 -13.06
C SER A 145 4.45 5.93 -12.89
N SER A 146 5.14 5.34 -13.87
CA SER A 146 6.61 5.21 -13.89
C SER A 146 7.33 6.56 -13.78
N PHE A 147 6.70 7.63 -14.29
CA PHE A 147 7.25 9.00 -14.31
C PHE A 147 6.75 9.88 -13.15
N SER A 148 5.84 9.37 -12.31
CA SER A 148 5.30 10.13 -11.19
C SER A 148 5.95 9.74 -9.87
N ASN A 149 6.15 10.70 -8.98
CA ASN A 149 6.48 10.45 -7.57
C ASN A 149 5.22 10.28 -6.70
N ASN A 150 4.11 9.87 -7.30
CA ASN A 150 2.86 9.59 -6.59
C ASN A 150 2.73 8.09 -6.35
N PHE A 151 2.23 7.73 -5.16
CA PHE A 151 2.05 6.34 -4.76
C PHE A 151 0.61 6.07 -4.32
N VAL A 152 0.16 4.85 -4.55
CA VAL A 152 -1.04 4.27 -3.99
C VAL A 152 -0.60 3.20 -2.99
N ILE A 153 -1.17 3.23 -1.80
CA ILE A 153 -0.84 2.34 -0.69
C ILE A 153 -2.13 1.63 -0.32
N GLN A 154 -2.10 0.30 -0.32
CA GLN A 154 -3.22 -0.53 0.11
C GLN A 154 -2.81 -1.26 1.38
N GLY A 155 -3.43 -0.89 2.50
CA GLY A 155 -3.30 -1.62 3.76
C GLY A 155 -4.22 -2.84 3.74
N LEU A 156 -3.68 -4.02 4.03
CA LEU A 156 -4.49 -5.25 4.11
C LEU A 156 -5.13 -5.43 5.49
N CYS A 157 -4.57 -4.79 6.52
CA CYS A 157 -5.06 -4.88 7.89
C CYS A 157 -6.31 -4.02 8.11
N ASP A 158 -6.23 -2.77 7.69
CA ASP A 158 -7.30 -1.77 7.80
C ASP A 158 -8.24 -1.78 6.59
N ARG A 159 -7.87 -2.50 5.52
CA ARG A 159 -8.53 -2.49 4.20
C ARG A 159 -8.64 -1.09 3.60
N MET A 160 -7.80 -0.17 4.06
CA MET A 160 -7.82 1.21 3.62
C MET A 160 -6.88 1.40 2.44
N GLU A 161 -7.28 2.29 1.53
CA GLU A 161 -6.40 2.78 0.48
C GLU A 161 -5.96 4.20 0.81
N TYR A 162 -4.66 4.46 0.71
CA TYR A 162 -4.06 5.77 0.87
C TYR A 162 -3.39 6.20 -0.44
N VAL A 163 -3.36 7.51 -0.66
CA VAL A 163 -2.67 8.14 -1.78
C VAL A 163 -1.59 9.05 -1.23
N ALA A 164 -0.34 8.78 -1.61
CA ALA A 164 0.78 9.67 -1.37
C ALA A 164 1.02 10.55 -2.59
N GLN A 165 0.84 11.85 -2.44
CA GLN A 165 0.96 12.84 -3.51
C GLN A 165 2.22 13.67 -3.34
N SER A 166 3.04 13.73 -4.39
CA SER A 166 4.20 14.59 -4.46
C SER A 166 3.78 16.05 -4.60
N THR A 167 4.22 16.89 -3.65
CA THR A 167 4.00 18.34 -3.70
C THR A 167 5.22 19.09 -4.25
N SER A 168 6.38 18.43 -4.32
CA SER A 168 7.60 19.02 -4.89
C SER A 168 7.57 18.91 -6.42
N LYS A 169 7.74 20.06 -7.10
CA LYS A 169 8.01 20.12 -8.54
C LYS A 169 9.50 20.02 -8.86
N PHE A 170 10.33 20.63 -8.00
CA PHE A 170 11.79 20.63 -8.08
C PHE A 170 12.37 20.55 -6.66
N GLY A 171 13.60 20.04 -6.51
CA GLY A 171 14.28 19.95 -5.21
C GLY A 171 13.86 18.74 -4.36
N PRO A 172 14.05 18.83 -3.02
CA PRO A 172 13.79 17.72 -2.10
C PRO A 172 12.35 17.20 -2.21
N LEU A 173 12.20 15.88 -2.22
CA LEU A 173 10.88 15.26 -2.36
C LEU A 173 10.03 15.47 -1.10
N GLN A 174 8.78 15.90 -1.31
CA GLN A 174 7.77 15.95 -0.27
C GLN A 174 6.54 15.18 -0.73
N LEU A 175 6.09 14.23 0.08
CA LEU A 175 4.85 13.50 -0.14
C LEU A 175 3.87 13.79 0.99
N LYS A 176 2.63 14.13 0.65
CA LYS A 176 1.51 14.18 1.58
C LYS A 176 0.64 12.94 1.39
N VAL A 177 0.27 12.30 2.48
CA VAL A 177 -0.50 11.06 2.46
C VAL A 177 -1.92 11.34 2.92
N TYR A 178 -2.87 10.88 2.12
CA TYR A 178 -4.30 11.02 2.37
C TYR A 178 -4.97 9.66 2.27
N GLU A 179 -5.98 9.45 3.10
CA GLU A 179 -6.93 8.36 2.95
C GLU A 179 -7.77 8.62 1.69
N LYS A 180 -7.89 7.63 0.81
CA LYS A 180 -8.48 7.83 -0.53
C LYS A 180 -9.97 8.12 -0.49
N GLU A 181 -10.72 7.41 0.36
CA GLU A 181 -12.18 7.51 0.40
C GLU A 181 -12.64 8.78 1.11
N SER A 182 -12.10 9.05 2.30
CA SER A 182 -12.49 10.21 3.10
C SER A 182 -11.73 11.50 2.75
N GLY A 183 -10.61 11.40 2.03
CA GLY A 183 -9.70 12.53 1.80
C GLY A 183 -8.96 12.99 3.07
N ARG A 184 -9.10 12.27 4.18
CA ARG A 184 -8.48 12.62 5.46
C ARG A 184 -6.97 12.65 5.34
N TYR A 185 -6.34 13.69 5.87
CA TYR A 185 -4.89 13.78 5.94
C TYR A 185 -4.33 12.78 6.97
N CYS A 186 -3.35 11.98 6.54
CA CYS A 186 -2.77 10.88 7.32
C CYS A 186 -1.32 11.15 7.74
N GLY A 187 -0.68 12.15 7.14
CA GLY A 187 0.70 12.50 7.44
C GLY A 187 1.48 12.96 6.21
N ALA A 188 2.78 13.17 6.40
CA ALA A 188 3.68 13.59 5.34
C ALA A 188 5.08 13.06 5.56
N VAL A 189 5.82 12.94 4.46
CA VAL A 189 7.27 12.68 4.48
C VAL A 189 7.95 13.77 3.67
N ARG A 190 9.04 14.31 4.20
CA ARG A 190 9.79 15.40 3.58
C ARG A 190 11.27 15.08 3.61
N GLN A 191 11.88 15.03 2.44
CA GLN A 191 13.32 14.97 2.28
C GLN A 191 13.95 16.32 2.64
N TYR A 192 15.11 16.27 3.27
CA TYR A 192 16.01 17.40 3.44
C TYR A 192 17.45 16.91 3.38
N PHE A 193 18.37 17.83 3.11
CA PHE A 193 19.80 17.56 3.05
C PHE A 193 20.45 18.18 4.28
N GLU A 194 21.20 17.40 5.05
CA GLU A 194 21.96 17.92 6.18
C GLU A 194 23.15 18.73 5.63
N ASP A 195 23.34 19.95 6.13
CA ASP A 195 24.47 20.84 5.82
C ASP A 195 24.79 21.05 4.32
N GLY A 196 23.78 20.94 3.45
CA GLY A 196 23.93 21.08 2.00
C GLY A 196 24.61 19.89 1.30
N ASP A 197 24.92 18.82 2.03
CA ASP A 197 25.45 17.58 1.44
C ASP A 197 24.32 16.79 0.77
N VAL A 198 24.23 16.94 -0.55
CA VAL A 198 23.23 16.25 -1.39
C VAL A 198 23.42 14.73 -1.37
N SER A 199 24.60 14.24 -0.96
CA SER A 199 24.89 12.80 -0.86
C SER A 199 24.29 12.16 0.39
N SER A 200 23.99 12.96 1.43
CA SER A 200 23.36 12.51 2.67
C SER A 200 21.90 12.96 2.73
N SER A 201 20.99 12.06 2.36
CA SER A 201 19.55 12.31 2.43
C SER A 201 18.99 11.97 3.81
N SER A 202 18.38 12.96 4.44
CA SER A 202 17.57 12.80 5.65
C SER A 202 16.10 13.07 5.34
N TRP A 203 15.22 12.50 6.14
CA TRP A 203 13.78 12.55 5.93
C TRP A 203 13.07 12.84 7.24
N GLN A 204 12.21 13.84 7.23
CA GLN A 204 11.27 14.12 8.32
C GLN A 204 9.96 13.41 8.02
N VAL A 205 9.44 12.67 8.98
CA VAL A 205 8.22 11.87 8.83
C VAL A 205 7.24 12.26 9.91
N ARG A 206 6.05 12.67 9.48
CA ARG A 206 4.91 12.97 10.35
C ARG A 206 3.80 11.96 10.08
N VAL A 207 3.28 11.36 11.13
CA VAL A 207 2.22 10.35 11.11
C VAL A 207 1.07 10.85 11.96
N GLU A 208 -0.12 10.97 11.38
CA GLU A 208 -1.31 11.38 12.14
C GLU A 208 -1.89 10.23 12.96
N LYS A 209 -2.69 10.58 13.98
CA LYS A 209 -3.41 9.63 14.83
C LYS A 209 -4.11 8.53 14.01
N GLY A 210 -3.99 7.29 14.49
CA GLY A 210 -4.67 6.14 13.91
C GLY A 210 -3.99 5.57 12.66
N ILE A 211 -2.83 6.08 12.25
CA ILE A 211 -2.07 5.56 11.12
C ILE A 211 -0.91 4.71 11.63
N ASN A 212 -0.75 3.51 11.05
CA ASN A 212 0.36 2.63 11.38
C ASN A 212 1.68 3.24 10.85
N PRO A 213 2.65 3.59 11.72
CA PRO A 213 3.87 4.27 11.31
C PRO A 213 4.75 3.41 10.39
N LYS A 214 4.59 2.08 10.38
CA LYS A 214 5.30 1.19 9.44
C LYS A 214 4.98 1.54 7.99
N ILE A 215 3.76 2.00 7.69
CA ILE A 215 3.37 2.48 6.35
C ILE A 215 4.29 3.62 5.91
N MET A 216 4.43 4.64 6.76
CA MET A 216 5.18 5.87 6.46
C MET A 216 6.68 5.60 6.38
N VAL A 217 7.19 4.74 7.25
CA VAL A 217 8.58 4.24 7.21
C VAL A 217 8.88 3.54 5.88
N CYS A 218 7.99 2.65 5.43
CA CYS A 218 8.19 1.91 4.18
C CYS A 218 8.07 2.80 2.94
N LEU A 219 7.08 3.70 2.92
CA LEU A 219 6.93 4.71 1.87
C LEU A 219 8.21 5.55 1.73
N THR A 220 8.76 6.03 2.84
CA THR A 220 9.99 6.83 2.87
C THR A 220 11.18 6.05 2.29
N ALA A 221 11.35 4.79 2.68
CA ALA A 221 12.43 3.95 2.16
C ALA A 221 12.33 3.73 0.63
N ILE A 222 11.11 3.55 0.10
CA ILE A 222 10.85 3.40 -1.34
C ILE A 222 11.09 4.73 -2.09
N ALA A 223 10.65 5.85 -1.50
CA ALA A 223 10.81 7.19 -2.05
C ALA A 223 12.30 7.56 -2.16
N ASN A 224 13.08 7.26 -1.11
CA ASN A 224 14.52 7.52 -1.08
C ASN A 224 15.29 6.90 -2.25
N LYS A 225 14.94 5.67 -2.67
CA LYS A 225 15.61 5.01 -3.80
C LYS A 225 15.03 5.36 -5.16
N SER A 226 13.78 5.81 -5.21
CA SER A 226 13.20 6.38 -6.44
C SER A 226 13.93 7.65 -6.90
N MET A 227 14.55 8.39 -5.98
CA MET A 227 15.28 9.64 -6.26
C MET A 227 16.73 9.44 -6.71
N GLY A 228 17.38 8.32 -6.35
CA GLY A 228 18.82 8.09 -6.56
C GLY A 228 19.29 7.98 -8.01
N ARG A 229 18.40 8.13 -9.00
CA ARG A 229 18.74 8.24 -10.43
C ARG A 229 18.44 9.60 -11.05
N ALA A 230 17.67 10.47 -10.39
CA ALA A 230 17.28 11.76 -10.95
C ALA A 230 18.34 12.86 -10.74
N VAL A 231 19.18 12.73 -9.70
CA VAL A 231 20.18 13.76 -9.32
C VAL A 231 21.51 13.59 -10.09
N MET A 232 21.75 12.47 -10.77
CA MET A 232 22.97 12.23 -11.57
C MET A 232 22.87 12.67 -13.04
N LEU A 233 21.83 13.42 -13.42
CA LEU A 233 21.61 13.86 -14.80
C LEU A 233 21.62 15.39 -14.97
N TRP A 234 22.17 16.13 -14.00
CA TRP A 234 22.41 17.57 -14.10
C TRP A 234 23.83 17.91 -13.67
#